data_AF-A0A2V7UD53-F1
#
_entry.id   AF-A0A2V7UD53-F1
#
_cell.length_a   1.000
_cell.length_b   1.000
_cell.length_c   1.000
_cell.angle_alpha   90.00
_cell.angle_beta   90.00
_cell.angle_gamma   90.00
#
_symmetry.space_group_name_H-M   'P 1'
#
loop_
_entity.id
_entity.type
_entity.pdbx_description
1 polymer ?
#
loop_
_entity_poly.entity_id
_entity_poly.type
_entity_poly.pdbx_seq_one_letter_code
_entity_poly.pdbx_strand_id
1 'polypeptide(L)'
;MAKLTFTINELQTSDPGLARELEAAITSAAERCNPRPSLDCRILVDRDLEGRPAQVRVQFERPGWVKSFGVSLSQPLSDVRQAAEGVLGA
;
A
#
# COMPACT_ATOMS: atom_id res chain seq x y z
N MET A 1 7.17 -13.76 -11.25
CA MET A 1 6.76 -13.37 -9.88
C MET A 1 6.54 -11.86 -9.90
N ALA A 2 5.57 -11.32 -9.18
CA ALA A 2 5.44 -9.86 -9.08
C ALA A 2 6.68 -9.32 -8.34
N LYS A 3 7.20 -8.16 -8.77
CA LYS A 3 8.36 -7.53 -8.12
C LYS A 3 7.91 -6.23 -7.50
N LEU A 4 7.60 -6.27 -6.21
CA LEU A 4 7.28 -5.10 -5.40
C LEU A 4 8.50 -4.71 -4.58
N THR A 5 8.90 -3.44 -4.68
CA THR A 5 9.94 -2.87 -3.82
C THR A 5 9.31 -1.86 -2.88
N PHE A 6 9.25 -2.16 -1.58
CA PHE A 6 8.78 -1.19 -0.60
C PHE A 6 9.89 -0.17 -0.31
N THR A 7 9.90 0.94 -1.05
CA THR A 7 10.95 1.96 -0.97
C THR A 7 10.79 2.86 0.26
N ILE A 8 9.55 3.08 0.70
CA ILE A 8 9.23 3.83 1.92
C ILE A 8 8.08 3.12 2.64
N ASN A 9 8.22 2.91 3.94
CA ASN A 9 7.12 2.53 4.81
C ASN A 9 7.20 3.31 6.12
N GLU A 10 6.50 4.45 6.19
CA GLU A 10 6.50 5.31 7.38
C GLU A 10 5.82 4.62 8.58
N LEU A 11 4.92 3.67 8.30
CA LEU A 11 4.21 2.88 9.29
C LEU A 11 5.16 2.00 10.11
N GLN A 12 6.32 1.60 9.57
CA GLN A 12 7.31 0.78 10.29
C GLN A 12 7.80 1.42 11.59
N THR A 13 7.80 2.76 11.69
CA THR A 13 8.29 3.44 12.90
C THR A 13 7.23 3.48 14.00
N SER A 14 5.96 3.60 13.61
CA SER A 14 4.83 3.79 14.54
C SER A 14 4.08 2.50 14.87
N ASP A 15 3.90 1.61 13.89
CA ASP A 15 3.26 0.30 14.06
C ASP A 15 3.89 -0.74 13.10
N PRO A 16 4.98 -1.41 13.53
CA PRO A 16 5.66 -2.42 12.72
C PRO A 16 4.80 -3.66 12.42
N GLY A 17 3.82 -3.96 13.27
CA GLY A 17 2.92 -5.09 13.09
C GLY A 17 2.01 -4.83 11.90
N LEU A 18 1.30 -3.72 11.94
CA LEU A 18 0.41 -3.30 10.87
C LEU A 18 1.18 -3.02 9.57
N ALA A 19 2.39 -2.47 9.66
CA ALA A 19 3.27 -2.28 8.51
C ALA A 19 3.50 -3.58 7.73
N ARG A 20 3.83 -4.67 8.44
CA ARG A 20 4.06 -6.00 7.83
C ARG A 20 2.78 -6.57 7.24
N GLU A 21 1.66 -6.43 7.94
CA GLU A 21 0.38 -6.92 7.43
C GLU A 21 -0.05 -6.17 6.16
N LEU A 22 0.19 -4.85 6.10
CA LEU A 22 -0.09 -4.04 4.93
C LEU A 22 0.80 -4.43 3.73
N GLU A 23 2.11 -4.60 3.96
CA GLU A 23 3.05 -5.09 2.95
C GLU A 23 2.62 -6.47 2.40
N ALA A 24 2.17 -7.37 3.27
CA ALA A 24 1.67 -8.69 2.87
C ALA A 24 0.38 -8.60 2.03
N ALA A 25 -0.56 -7.74 2.43
CA ALA A 25 -1.80 -7.50 1.68
C ALA A 25 -1.54 -6.93 0.28
N ILE A 26 -0.64 -5.96 0.18
CA ILE A 26 -0.22 -5.34 -1.10
C ILE A 26 0.52 -6.35 -1.98
N THR A 27 1.42 -7.14 -1.40
CA THR A 27 2.16 -8.18 -2.12
C THR A 27 1.20 -9.23 -2.69
N SER A 28 0.27 -9.70 -1.87
CA SER A 28 -0.78 -10.65 -2.27
C SER A 28 -1.64 -10.12 -3.42
N ALA A 29 -2.01 -8.84 -3.39
CA ALA A 29 -2.74 -8.18 -4.48
C ALA A 29 -1.94 -8.18 -5.80
N ALA A 30 -0.66 -7.82 -5.76
CA ALA A 30 0.18 -7.78 -6.95
C ALA A 30 0.49 -9.17 -7.52
N GLU A 31 0.62 -10.20 -6.68
CA GLU A 31 0.83 -11.59 -7.14
C GLU A 31 -0.36 -12.15 -7.92
N ARG A 32 -1.58 -11.68 -7.58
CA ARG A 32 -2.84 -12.03 -8.24
C ARG A 32 -3.10 -11.25 -9.54
N CYS A 33 -2.40 -10.13 -9.75
CA CYS A 33 -2.52 -9.33 -10.95
C CYS A 33 -1.87 -10.04 -12.15
N ASN A 34 -2.51 -9.94 -13.33
CA ASN A 34 -1.97 -10.46 -14.59
C ASN A 34 -2.05 -9.38 -15.70
N PRO A 35 -0.92 -8.95 -16.28
CA PRO A 35 0.45 -9.39 -16.01
C PRO A 35 0.92 -9.00 -14.60
N ARG A 36 1.80 -9.83 -14.03
CA ARG A 36 2.41 -9.56 -12.72
C ARG A 36 3.29 -8.32 -12.80
N PRO A 37 3.03 -7.26 -12.03
CA PRO A 37 3.70 -5.99 -12.22
C PRO A 37 5.08 -5.98 -11.54
N SER A 38 5.94 -5.07 -12.00
CA SER A 38 7.17 -4.67 -11.32
C SER A 38 7.05 -3.19 -10.94
N LEU A 39 6.96 -2.89 -9.65
CA LEU A 39 6.58 -1.59 -9.12
C LEU A 39 7.38 -1.26 -7.86
N ASP A 40 7.65 0.02 -7.68
CA ASP A 40 8.03 0.56 -6.39
C ASP A 40 6.76 0.91 -5.61
N CYS A 41 6.77 0.69 -4.30
CA CYS A 41 5.65 0.91 -3.41
C CYS A 41 6.07 1.78 -2.24
N ARG A 42 5.28 2.82 -1.96
CA ARG A 42 5.46 3.72 -0.82
C ARG A 42 4.22 3.70 0.03
N ILE A 43 4.43 3.53 1.33
CA ILE A 43 3.39 3.53 2.36
C ILE A 43 3.65 4.77 3.21
N LEU A 44 2.79 5.78 3.03
CA LEU A 44 2.88 7.09 3.69
C LEU A 44 1.77 7.21 4.73
N VAL A 45 2.08 7.76 5.90
CA VAL A 45 1.11 7.95 6.98
C VAL A 45 0.55 9.35 6.92
N ASP A 46 -0.74 9.46 6.59
CA ASP A 46 -1.48 10.71 6.68
C ASP A 46 -2.01 10.87 8.11
N ARG A 47 -1.65 11.99 8.72
CA ARG A 47 -2.02 12.34 10.10
C ARG A 47 -3.21 13.27 10.11
N ASP A 48 -4.07 13.15 11.13
CA ASP A 48 -5.17 14.08 11.36
C ASP A 48 -4.67 15.44 11.88
N LEU A 49 -5.63 16.35 12.13
CA LEU A 49 -5.36 17.69 12.69
C LEU A 49 -4.71 17.64 14.09
N GLU A 50 -4.85 16.54 14.82
CA GLU A 50 -4.21 16.30 16.11
C GLU A 50 -2.83 15.63 15.98
N GLY A 51 -2.38 15.37 14.75
CA GLY A 51 -1.09 14.74 14.46
C GLY A 51 -1.07 13.22 14.68
N ARG A 52 -2.24 12.59 14.84
CA ARG A 52 -2.34 11.12 15.03
C ARG A 52 -2.44 10.43 13.68
N PRO A 53 -1.85 9.23 13.51
CA PRO A 53 -2.05 8.43 12.31
C PRO A 53 -3.55 8.14 12.13
N ALA A 54 -4.13 8.61 11.02
CA ALA A 54 -5.56 8.41 10.74
C ALA A 54 -5.76 7.49 9.52
N GLN A 55 -4.95 7.68 8.50
CA GLN A 55 -5.02 6.89 7.27
C GLN A 55 -3.61 6.68 6.70
N VAL A 56 -3.53 5.75 5.76
CA VAL A 56 -2.31 5.42 5.04
C VAL A 56 -2.56 5.64 3.57
N ARG A 57 -1.63 6.32 2.90
CA ARG A 57 -1.60 6.43 1.46
C ARG A 57 -0.60 5.42 0.91
N VAL A 58 -1.09 4.50 0.08
CA VAL A 58 -0.27 3.57 -0.67
C VAL A 58 -0.09 4.13 -2.07
N GLN A 59 1.16 4.24 -2.51
CA GLN A 59 1.54 4.74 -3.82
C GLN A 59 2.37 3.69 -4.55
N PHE A 60 1.92 3.32 -5.74
CA PHE A 60 2.65 2.47 -6.66
C PHE A 60 3.29 3.33 -7.75
N GLU A 61 4.56 3.08 -8.03
CA GLU A 61 5.37 3.84 -8.98
C GLU A 61 6.08 2.91 -9.97
N ARG A 62 6.13 3.34 -11.24
CA ARG A 62 7.04 2.86 -12.29
C ARG A 62 7.29 3.99 -13.29
N PRO A 63 8.28 3.90 -14.19
CA PRO A 63 8.54 4.97 -15.15
C PRO A 63 7.29 5.37 -15.93
N GLY A 64 6.91 6.66 -15.86
CA GLY A 64 5.75 7.23 -16.54
C GLY A 64 4.38 6.86 -15.96
N TRP A 65 4.32 6.21 -14.79
CA TRP A 65 3.06 5.79 -14.19
C TRP A 65 3.14 5.82 -12.66
N VAL A 66 2.17 6.51 -12.06
CA VAL A 66 1.99 6.58 -10.62
C VAL A 66 0.50 6.40 -10.35
N LYS A 67 0.15 5.47 -9.46
CA LYS A 67 -1.20 5.38 -8.92
C LYS A 67 -1.14 5.32 -7.40
N SER A 68 -2.13 5.90 -6.76
CA SER A 68 -2.23 5.95 -5.31
C SER A 68 -3.65 5.70 -4.83
N PHE A 69 -3.78 5.12 -3.66
CA PHE A 69 -5.04 5.01 -2.94
C PHE A 69 -4.82 5.26 -1.44
N GLY A 70 -5.86 5.74 -0.77
CA GLY A 70 -5.87 5.92 0.69
C GLY A 70 -6.64 4.79 1.35
N VAL A 71 -6.18 4.35 2.52
CA VAL A 71 -6.86 3.38 3.37
C VAL A 71 -6.91 3.93 4.79
N SER A 72 -8.09 3.95 5.39
CA SER A 72 -8.22 4.31 6.79
C SER A 72 -7.59 3.23 7.67
N LEU A 73 -6.85 3.64 8.70
CA LEU A 73 -6.30 2.71 9.70
C LEU A 73 -7.39 2.07 10.58
N SER A 74 -8.61 2.62 10.54
CA SER A 74 -9.79 2.05 11.21
C SER A 74 -10.52 0.97 10.39
N GLN A 75 -10.11 0.73 9.13
CA GLN A 75 -10.75 -0.24 8.25
C GLN A 75 -10.02 -1.60 8.23
N PRO A 76 -10.73 -2.70 7.91
CA PRO A 76 -10.11 -4.02 7.77
C PRO A 76 -9.06 -4.06 6.64
N LEU A 77 -8.01 -4.84 6.84
CA LEU A 77 -6.95 -5.05 5.83
C LEU A 77 -7.44 -5.72 4.53
N SER A 78 -8.60 -6.37 4.54
CA SER A 78 -9.25 -6.86 3.32
C SER A 78 -9.50 -5.75 2.31
N ASP A 79 -9.80 -4.55 2.81
CA ASP A 79 -10.15 -3.39 2.00
C ASP A 79 -8.90 -2.81 1.34
N VAL A 80 -7.75 -2.88 2.04
CA VAL A 80 -6.42 -2.55 1.47
C VAL A 80 -6.14 -3.44 0.27
N ARG A 81 -6.31 -4.76 0.42
CA ARG A 81 -6.05 -5.72 -0.67
C ARG A 81 -6.96 -5.43 -1.85
N GLN A 82 -8.25 -5.24 -1.62
CA GLN A 82 -9.21 -4.97 -2.69
C GLN A 82 -8.92 -3.64 -3.40
N ALA A 83 -8.55 -2.59 -2.66
CA ALA A 83 -8.15 -1.32 -3.23
C ALA A 83 -6.88 -1.45 -4.08
N ALA A 84 -5.87 -2.19 -3.59
CA ALA A 84 -4.66 -2.48 -4.33
C ALA A 84 -4.96 -3.28 -5.62
N GLU A 85 -5.80 -4.32 -5.55
CA GLU A 85 -6.23 -5.09 -6.73
C GLU A 85 -6.95 -4.20 -7.75
N GLY A 86 -7.84 -3.31 -7.31
CA GLY A 86 -8.53 -2.35 -8.19
C GLY A 86 -7.58 -1.37 -8.86
N VAL A 87 -6.57 -0.87 -8.15
CA VAL A 87 -5.58 0.06 -8.70
C VAL A 87 -4.62 -0.62 -9.69
N LEU A 88 -4.20 -1.85 -9.38
CA LEU A 88 -3.26 -2.63 -10.19
C LEU A 88 -3.92 -3.28 -11.41
N GLY A 89 -5.20 -3.64 -11.32
CA GLY A 89 -5.97 -4.28 -12.39
C GLY A 89 -6.72 -3.33 -13.33
N ALA A 90 -6.78 -2.03 -13.02
CA ALA A 90 -7.39 -0.99 -13.85
C ALA A 90 -6.41 -0.28 -14.80
#